data_AF-A0A2H9ME45-F1
#
_entry.id   AF-A0A2H9ME45-F1
#
_cell.length_a   1.000
_cell.length_b   1.000
_cell.length_c   1.000
_cell.angle_alpha   90.00
_cell.angle_beta   90.00
_cell.angle_gamma   90.00
#
_symmetry.space_group_name_H-M   'P 1'
#
loop_
_entity.id
_entity.type
_entity.pdbx_description
1 polymer ?
#
loop_
_entity_poly.entity_id
_entity_poly.type
_entity_poly.pdbx_seq_one_letter_code
_entity_poly.pdbx_strand_id
1 'polypeptide(L)'
;KIFKILKDNGLKVSSIRHPMPYDPDLTKQVCERFASYDDLDRYNCTIEEREEYEPYIEMGGVVYAGVDYEKILRKAEEESDVIIWDGGNNDFPFIKPDLFITVVDPHRAGHEIGYYPGEVNLRMADVVIINKMDSAKLENVEVVKNNIKNRNPNAKIIEANSPVTVDKPEIIKNKNVLVVEDGPTLTHGDMEYGAGFIAAQKFNAKIIDPRKYAVGSIKKTYEKYSHLEKILPAMGYGKKQIKELETTINKAECDAVVIGTPIDLGRVLSINKPHVRVKYELEERGKPDLEDVLKGFLKKMG
;
A
#
# COMPACT_ATOMS: atom_id res chain seq x y z
N LYS A 1 -8.19 2.47 7.12
CA LYS A 1 -9.32 2.16 8.03
C LYS A 1 -9.11 2.74 9.43
N ILE A 2 -8.00 2.44 10.12
CA ILE A 2 -7.65 2.99 11.45
C ILE A 2 -7.78 4.52 11.51
N PHE A 3 -7.18 5.24 10.55
CA PHE A 3 -7.29 6.69 10.44
C PHE A 3 -8.74 7.19 10.42
N LYS A 4 -9.62 6.57 9.62
CA LYS A 4 -11.05 6.93 9.52
C LYS A 4 -11.74 6.74 10.88
N ILE A 5 -11.55 5.58 11.53
CA ILE A 5 -12.15 5.29 12.85
C ILE A 5 -11.72 6.34 13.88
N LEU A 6 -10.44 6.68 13.97
CA LEU A 6 -9.94 7.68 14.92
C LEU A 6 -10.50 9.08 14.64
N LYS A 7 -10.57 9.47 13.36
CA LYS A 7 -11.15 10.75 12.93
C LYS A 7 -12.65 10.83 13.20
N ASP A 8 -13.39 9.73 12.99
CA ASP A 8 -14.82 9.63 13.29
C ASP A 8 -15.11 9.70 14.80
N ASN A 9 -14.11 9.42 15.63
CA ASN A 9 -14.14 9.67 17.09
C ASN A 9 -13.74 11.11 17.45
N GLY A 10 -13.58 12.01 16.48
CA GLY A 10 -13.33 13.44 16.68
C GLY A 10 -11.89 13.81 16.99
N LEU A 11 -10.94 12.88 16.84
CA LEU A 11 -9.52 13.11 17.13
C LEU A 11 -8.80 13.76 15.95
N LYS A 12 -7.83 14.62 16.26
CA LYS A 12 -6.82 15.07 15.29
C LYS A 12 -5.79 13.97 15.13
N VAL A 13 -5.65 13.47 13.91
CA VAL A 13 -4.79 12.33 13.61
C VAL A 13 -3.77 12.74 12.54
N SER A 14 -2.50 12.50 12.83
CA SER A 14 -1.45 12.55 11.82
C SER A 14 -0.76 11.20 11.73
N SER A 15 -0.15 10.94 10.58
CA SER A 15 0.64 9.74 10.37
C SER A 15 2.12 10.10 10.25
N ILE A 16 3.00 9.26 10.79
CA ILE A 16 4.43 9.30 10.53
C ILE A 16 4.75 8.09 9.66
N ARG A 17 5.27 8.32 8.46
CA ARG A 17 5.70 7.26 7.54
C ARG A 17 7.22 7.15 7.57
N HIS A 18 7.72 5.92 7.46
CA HIS A 18 9.13 5.67 7.18
C HIS A 18 9.58 6.48 5.94
N PRO A 19 10.73 7.18 5.99
CA PRO A 19 11.20 7.97 4.85
C PRO A 19 11.59 7.08 3.68
N MET A 20 11.31 7.57 2.48
CA MET A 20 11.88 7.03 1.25
C MET A 20 12.87 8.07 0.70
N PRO A 21 14.15 7.99 1.09
CA PRO A 21 15.14 9.04 0.80
C PRO A 21 15.61 9.01 -0.66
N TYR A 22 14.70 9.21 -1.60
CA TYR A 22 14.99 9.17 -3.02
C TYR A 22 15.55 10.51 -3.55
N ASP A 23 15.39 11.62 -2.81
CA ASP A 23 16.05 12.87 -3.18
C ASP A 23 17.56 12.75 -2.95
N PRO A 24 18.41 13.10 -3.94
CA PRO A 24 19.85 13.13 -3.77
C PRO A 24 20.34 14.06 -2.65
N ASP A 25 19.54 15.05 -2.26
CA ASP A 25 19.80 16.02 -1.20
C ASP A 25 18.89 15.77 0.02
N LEU A 26 19.35 14.88 0.90
CA LEU A 26 18.68 14.53 2.15
C LEU A 26 18.43 15.72 3.08
N THR A 27 19.16 16.84 2.92
CA THR A 27 18.95 18.02 3.75
C THR A 27 17.59 18.68 3.49
N LYS A 28 16.98 18.41 2.34
CA LYS A 28 15.61 18.83 2.01
C LYS A 28 14.55 17.93 2.62
N GLN A 29 14.92 16.70 2.98
CA GLN A 29 14.03 15.68 3.53
C GLN A 29 14.20 15.53 5.05
N VAL A 30 14.59 16.59 5.75
CA VAL A 30 14.77 16.56 7.22
C VAL A 30 13.45 16.29 7.93
N CYS A 31 12.40 17.02 7.55
CA CYS A 31 11.05 16.86 8.06
C CYS A 31 10.08 17.44 7.02
N GLU A 32 9.30 16.57 6.42
CA GLU A 32 8.33 16.88 5.38
C GLU A 32 6.93 16.68 5.95
N ARG A 33 6.00 17.57 5.59
CA ARG A 33 4.62 17.55 6.04
C ARG A 33 3.71 17.61 4.83
N PHE A 34 2.91 16.59 4.62
CA PHE A 34 2.00 16.43 3.49
C PHE A 34 0.56 16.55 3.97
N ALA A 35 -0.14 17.61 3.55
CA ALA A 35 -1.56 17.81 3.83
C ALA A 35 -2.38 18.04 2.55
N SER A 36 -1.71 18.17 1.41
CA SER A 36 -2.32 18.44 0.11
C SER A 36 -1.49 17.85 -1.02
N TYR A 37 -2.09 17.76 -2.22
CA TYR A 37 -1.36 17.34 -3.42
C TYR A 37 -0.24 18.32 -3.80
N ASP A 38 -0.40 19.61 -3.51
CA ASP A 38 0.62 20.63 -3.76
C ASP A 38 1.90 20.36 -2.94
N ASP A 39 1.76 19.76 -1.75
CA ASP A 39 2.92 19.36 -0.94
C ASP A 39 3.69 18.22 -1.62
N LEU A 40 3.01 17.26 -2.25
CA LEU A 40 3.65 16.16 -2.98
C LEU A 40 4.47 16.67 -4.17
N ASP A 41 4.00 17.72 -4.84
CA ASP A 41 4.75 18.40 -5.91
C ASP A 41 5.92 19.21 -5.34
N ARG A 42 5.69 19.95 -4.25
CA ARG A 42 6.69 20.78 -3.57
C ARG A 42 7.91 19.97 -3.13
N TYR A 43 7.69 18.77 -2.60
CA TYR A 43 8.74 17.85 -2.14
C TYR A 43 9.24 16.89 -3.23
N ASN A 44 8.77 17.03 -4.48
CA ASN A 44 9.16 16.20 -5.63
C ASN A 44 8.93 14.69 -5.41
N CYS A 45 7.85 14.30 -4.72
CA CYS A 45 7.55 12.91 -4.44
C CYS A 45 7.45 12.07 -5.72
N THR A 46 8.15 10.93 -5.70
CA THR A 46 8.05 9.85 -6.69
C THR A 46 6.67 9.20 -6.68
N ILE A 47 6.41 8.33 -7.66
CA ILE A 47 5.17 7.52 -7.69
C ILE A 47 5.04 6.67 -6.40
N GLU A 48 6.13 6.05 -5.95
CA GLU A 48 6.12 5.19 -4.75
C GLU A 48 5.84 6.00 -3.47
N GLU A 49 6.45 7.17 -3.31
CA GLU A 49 6.11 8.08 -2.20
C GLU A 49 4.64 8.50 -2.21
N ARG A 50 4.11 8.81 -3.39
CA ARG A 50 2.70 9.16 -3.52
C ARG A 50 1.77 7.99 -3.20
N GLU A 51 2.16 6.74 -3.49
CA GLU A 51 1.36 5.54 -3.17
C GLU A 51 1.11 5.42 -1.67
N GLU A 52 2.07 5.89 -0.87
CA GLU A 52 2.01 5.88 0.59
C GLU A 52 1.33 7.13 1.17
N TYR A 53 1.48 8.30 0.53
CA TYR A 53 1.03 9.59 1.08
C TYR A 53 -0.35 10.03 0.58
N GLU A 54 -0.68 9.83 -0.70
CA GLU A 54 -1.96 10.25 -1.28
C GLU A 54 -3.19 9.68 -0.55
N PRO A 55 -3.21 8.40 -0.11
CA PRO A 55 -4.37 7.86 0.61
C PRO A 55 -4.71 8.64 1.89
N TYR A 56 -3.71 9.13 2.63
CA TYR A 56 -3.95 9.96 3.81
C TYR A 56 -4.49 11.34 3.44
N ILE A 57 -3.96 11.97 2.39
CA ILE A 57 -4.43 13.27 1.89
C ILE A 57 -5.89 13.16 1.39
N GLU A 58 -6.24 12.09 0.67
CA GLU A 58 -7.62 11.81 0.23
C GLU A 58 -8.60 11.70 1.42
N MET A 59 -8.13 11.17 2.55
CA MET A 59 -8.92 11.11 3.80
C MET A 59 -8.92 12.43 4.59
N GLY A 60 -8.23 13.47 4.10
CA GLY A 60 -8.03 14.75 4.78
C GLY A 60 -7.20 14.61 6.05
N GLY A 61 -6.16 13.77 6.00
CA GLY A 61 -5.15 13.61 7.05
C GLY A 61 -3.83 14.29 6.69
N VAL A 62 -2.92 14.30 7.66
CA VAL A 62 -1.56 14.81 7.49
C VAL A 62 -0.57 13.66 7.63
N VAL A 63 0.43 13.61 6.74
CA VAL A 63 1.54 12.66 6.82
C VAL A 63 2.85 13.40 7.04
N TYR A 64 3.66 12.90 7.95
CA TYR A 64 5.03 13.30 8.13
C TYR A 64 5.99 12.23 7.65
N ALA A 65 7.05 12.65 6.97
CA ALA A 65 8.17 11.79 6.59
C ALA A 65 9.47 12.58 6.65
N GLY A 66 10.61 11.88 6.56
CA GLY A 66 11.93 12.48 6.49
C GLY A 66 12.98 11.75 7.32
N VAL A 67 14.21 12.24 7.27
CA VAL A 67 15.40 11.59 7.83
C VAL A 67 15.66 11.92 9.30
N ASP A 68 15.02 12.95 9.86
CA ASP A 68 15.19 13.36 11.27
C ASP A 68 13.97 12.96 12.11
N TYR A 69 14.04 11.74 12.64
CA TYR A 69 12.94 11.12 13.39
C TYR A 69 12.50 11.89 14.63
N GLU A 70 13.43 12.56 15.32
CA GLU A 70 13.07 13.39 16.47
C GLU A 70 12.27 14.61 16.02
N LYS A 71 12.75 15.34 15.01
CA LYS A 71 12.02 16.52 14.50
C LYS A 71 10.64 16.15 13.95
N ILE A 72 10.54 15.04 13.24
CA ILE A 72 9.27 14.52 12.72
C ILE A 72 8.30 14.23 13.85
N LEU A 73 8.74 13.51 14.88
CA LEU A 73 7.90 13.24 16.05
C LEU A 73 7.42 14.53 16.71
N ARG A 74 8.34 15.48 16.98
CA ARG A 74 7.99 16.78 17.58
C ARG A 74 6.96 17.53 16.76
N LYS A 75 7.07 17.53 15.43
CA LYS A 75 6.12 18.21 14.56
C LYS A 75 4.76 17.53 14.53
N ALA A 76 4.71 16.20 14.49
CA ALA A 76 3.46 15.46 14.57
C ALA A 76 2.74 15.66 15.93
N GLU A 77 3.50 15.71 17.04
CA GLU A 77 2.98 15.97 18.39
C GLU A 77 2.33 17.35 18.52
N GLU A 78 2.77 18.36 17.76
CA GLU A 78 2.22 19.73 17.82
C GLU A 78 0.77 19.82 17.30
N GLU A 79 0.33 18.91 16.44
CA GLU A 79 -0.96 19.02 15.74
C GLU A 79 -1.92 17.84 15.92
N SER A 80 -1.49 16.78 16.62
CA SER A 80 -2.22 15.51 16.68
C SER A 80 -2.57 15.13 18.12
N ASP A 81 -3.79 14.65 18.33
CA ASP A 81 -4.18 13.96 19.55
C ASP A 81 -3.67 12.50 19.51
N VAL A 82 -3.61 11.91 18.32
CA VAL A 82 -3.09 10.54 18.09
C VAL A 82 -2.18 10.52 16.87
N ILE A 83 -1.04 9.86 16.99
CA ILE A 83 -0.10 9.63 15.89
C ILE A 83 -0.20 8.18 15.44
N ILE A 84 -0.43 7.97 14.15
CA ILE A 84 -0.29 6.66 13.51
C ILE A 84 1.14 6.54 13.01
N TRP A 85 1.92 5.63 13.58
CA TRP A 85 3.19 5.24 12.95
C TRP A 85 2.91 4.17 11.89
N ASP A 86 3.32 4.45 10.66
CA ASP A 86 3.12 3.59 9.50
C ASP A 86 4.48 3.16 8.94
N GLY A 87 4.87 1.93 9.28
CA GLY A 87 6.15 1.32 8.90
C GLY A 87 6.18 0.71 7.52
N GLY A 88 5.03 0.53 6.87
CA GLY A 88 4.94 -0.27 5.66
C GLY A 88 5.44 -1.70 5.89
N ASN A 89 6.14 -2.25 4.91
CA ASN A 89 6.67 -3.61 4.95
C ASN A 89 8.13 -3.72 5.43
N ASN A 90 8.84 -2.61 5.56
CA ASN A 90 10.31 -2.61 5.71
C ASN A 90 10.79 -2.27 7.13
N ASP A 91 9.91 -1.82 8.04
CA ASP A 91 10.35 -1.27 9.32
C ASP A 91 9.50 -1.72 10.53
N PHE A 92 10.01 -1.39 11.71
CA PHE A 92 9.32 -1.44 13.01
C PHE A 92 9.49 -0.07 13.71
N PRO A 93 8.63 0.32 14.67
CA PRO A 93 8.55 1.71 15.09
C PRO A 93 9.82 2.19 15.82
N PHE A 94 10.34 3.34 15.39
CA PHE A 94 11.43 4.06 16.07
C PHE A 94 10.94 4.85 17.30
N ILE A 95 9.62 4.94 17.49
CA ILE A 95 8.96 5.45 18.69
C ILE A 95 8.32 4.29 19.45
N LYS A 96 8.08 4.47 20.75
CA LYS A 96 7.38 3.44 21.53
C LYS A 96 5.87 3.55 21.27
N PRO A 97 5.22 2.55 20.66
CA PRO A 97 3.78 2.58 20.47
C PRO A 97 3.02 2.27 21.77
N ASP A 98 1.88 2.93 21.98
CA ASP A 98 0.92 2.59 23.04
C ASP A 98 -0.05 1.46 22.63
N LEU A 99 -0.18 1.24 21.31
CA LEU A 99 -0.88 0.13 20.68
C LEU A 99 -0.13 -0.25 19.40
N PHE A 100 0.32 -1.50 19.28
CA PHE A 100 1.01 -1.98 18.09
C PHE A 100 0.17 -3.00 17.32
N ILE A 101 -0.20 -2.64 16.08
CA ILE A 101 -0.97 -3.48 15.16
C ILE A 101 -0.06 -3.94 14.02
N THR A 102 0.07 -5.26 13.84
CA THR A 102 0.82 -5.87 12.74
C THR A 102 -0.14 -6.54 11.76
N VAL A 103 0.03 -6.29 10.46
CA VAL A 103 -0.73 -6.96 9.40
C VAL A 103 0.10 -8.09 8.81
N VAL A 104 -0.49 -9.29 8.69
CA VAL A 104 0.13 -10.45 8.05
C VAL A 104 -0.69 -10.90 6.85
N ASP A 105 0.00 -11.41 5.83
CA ASP A 105 -0.59 -11.81 4.54
C ASP A 105 -0.38 -13.33 4.30
N PRO A 106 -1.44 -14.15 4.33
CA PRO A 106 -1.36 -15.59 4.07
C PRO A 106 -0.94 -15.94 2.63
N HIS A 107 -0.93 -15.01 1.68
CA HIS A 107 -0.29 -15.25 0.38
C HIS A 107 1.23 -15.41 0.48
N ARG A 108 1.81 -14.94 1.59
CA ARG A 108 3.24 -15.01 1.91
C ARG A 108 3.47 -15.73 3.26
N ALA A 109 2.74 -16.81 3.50
CA ALA A 109 2.84 -17.56 4.75
C ALA A 109 4.30 -17.94 5.07
N GLY A 110 4.72 -17.64 6.30
CA GLY A 110 6.09 -17.79 6.77
C GLY A 110 6.90 -16.50 6.76
N HIS A 111 6.50 -15.45 6.02
CA HIS A 111 7.21 -14.16 6.04
C HIS A 111 7.12 -13.48 7.42
N GLU A 112 6.06 -13.72 8.17
CA GLU A 112 5.87 -13.24 9.53
C GLU A 112 6.89 -13.82 10.53
N ILE A 113 7.67 -14.84 10.15
CA ILE A 113 8.76 -15.41 10.97
C ILE A 113 10.10 -15.53 10.24
N GLY A 114 10.11 -15.46 8.91
CA GLY A 114 11.29 -15.75 8.08
C GLY A 114 11.83 -14.55 7.30
N TYR A 115 11.09 -13.44 7.25
CA TYR A 115 11.50 -12.23 6.54
C TYR A 115 11.66 -11.08 7.54
N TYR A 116 12.79 -10.37 7.52
CA TYR A 116 13.01 -9.23 8.41
C TYR A 116 12.32 -7.96 7.85
N PRO A 117 11.60 -7.16 8.65
CA PRO A 117 11.43 -7.24 10.12
C PRO A 117 10.16 -7.98 10.58
N GLY A 118 9.59 -8.87 9.77
CA GLY A 118 8.35 -9.60 10.04
C GLY A 118 8.28 -10.26 11.42
N GLU A 119 9.32 -11.01 11.84
CA GLU A 119 9.33 -11.64 13.17
C GLU A 119 9.35 -10.62 14.32
N VAL A 120 10.04 -9.49 14.13
CA VAL A 120 10.10 -8.40 15.12
C VAL A 120 8.69 -7.81 15.28
N ASN A 121 8.05 -7.44 14.18
CA ASN A 121 6.69 -6.89 14.17
C ASN A 121 5.67 -7.88 14.74
N LEU A 122 5.79 -9.17 14.43
CA LEU A 122 4.89 -10.19 14.97
C LEU A 122 5.02 -10.33 16.48
N ARG A 123 6.25 -10.36 17.01
CA ARG A 123 6.53 -10.53 18.45
C ARG A 123 6.15 -9.30 19.27
N MET A 124 6.23 -8.11 18.69
CA MET A 124 5.91 -6.86 19.38
C MET A 124 4.42 -6.49 19.33
N ALA A 125 3.64 -7.10 18.44
CA ALA A 125 2.24 -6.75 18.23
C ALA A 125 1.35 -6.99 19.46
N ASP A 126 0.50 -6.01 19.78
CA ASP A 126 -0.67 -6.21 20.65
C ASP A 126 -1.83 -6.85 19.87
N VAL A 127 -1.91 -6.55 18.57
CA VAL A 127 -2.95 -7.02 17.65
C VAL A 127 -2.31 -7.47 16.34
N VAL A 128 -2.69 -8.65 15.86
CA VAL A 128 -2.30 -9.17 14.55
C VAL A 128 -3.54 -9.27 13.67
N ILE A 129 -3.52 -8.59 12.52
CA ILE A 129 -4.55 -8.68 11.50
C ILE A 129 -4.11 -9.66 10.43
N ILE A 130 -4.84 -10.77 10.27
CA ILE A 130 -4.65 -11.72 9.18
C ILE A 130 -5.53 -11.25 8.02
N ASN A 131 -4.92 -10.62 7.01
CA ASN A 131 -5.65 -10.00 5.90
C ASN A 131 -5.75 -10.93 4.67
N LYS A 132 -6.56 -10.55 3.66
CA LYS A 132 -6.70 -11.23 2.36
C LYS A 132 -7.16 -12.69 2.46
N MET A 133 -7.86 -13.04 3.53
CA MET A 133 -8.33 -14.42 3.77
C MET A 133 -9.38 -14.89 2.76
N ASP A 134 -10.01 -13.99 2.01
CA ASP A 134 -10.95 -14.27 0.94
C ASP A 134 -10.30 -14.82 -0.33
N SER A 135 -9.00 -14.58 -0.52
CA SER A 135 -8.25 -14.99 -1.71
C SER A 135 -7.11 -15.97 -1.43
N ALA A 136 -6.71 -16.15 -0.17
CA ALA A 136 -5.64 -17.06 0.22
C ALA A 136 -6.10 -18.52 0.36
N LYS A 137 -5.16 -19.46 0.20
CA LYS A 137 -5.39 -20.88 0.49
C LYS A 137 -5.58 -21.10 1.98
N LEU A 138 -6.55 -21.93 2.37
CA LEU A 138 -6.84 -22.26 3.77
C LEU A 138 -5.61 -22.80 4.51
N GLU A 139 -4.81 -23.65 3.87
CA GLU A 139 -3.57 -24.19 4.44
C GLU A 139 -2.59 -23.08 4.87
N ASN A 140 -2.44 -22.03 4.05
CA ASN A 140 -1.56 -20.91 4.37
C ASN A 140 -2.08 -20.08 5.53
N VAL A 141 -3.41 -19.89 5.60
CA VAL A 141 -4.05 -19.20 6.74
C VAL A 141 -3.74 -19.95 8.04
N GLU A 142 -3.85 -21.27 8.03
CA GLU A 142 -3.56 -22.09 9.22
C GLU A 142 -2.08 -22.06 9.60
N VAL A 143 -1.16 -22.03 8.63
CA VAL A 143 0.27 -21.83 8.89
C VAL A 143 0.50 -20.51 9.63
N VAL A 144 -0.04 -19.41 9.12
CA VAL A 144 0.10 -18.07 9.73
C VAL A 144 -0.50 -18.04 11.14
N LYS A 145 -1.71 -18.59 11.34
CA LYS A 145 -2.34 -18.69 12.67
C LYS A 145 -1.48 -19.45 13.67
N ASN A 146 -0.92 -20.59 13.26
CA ASN A 146 -0.04 -21.38 14.11
C ASN A 146 1.25 -20.63 14.45
N ASN A 147 1.84 -19.91 13.48
CA ASN A 147 3.03 -19.10 13.70
C ASN A 147 2.77 -17.96 14.69
N ILE A 148 1.64 -17.24 14.55
CA ILE A 148 1.22 -16.20 15.50
C ILE A 148 1.12 -16.79 16.91
N LYS A 149 0.37 -17.88 17.07
CA LYS A 149 0.18 -18.54 18.37
C LYS A 149 1.49 -18.98 19.03
N ASN A 150 2.45 -19.44 18.22
CA ASN A 150 3.75 -19.90 18.71
C ASN A 150 4.72 -18.74 19.06
N ARG A 151 4.64 -17.62 18.35
CA ARG A 151 5.59 -16.50 18.48
C ARG A 151 5.10 -15.38 19.40
N ASN A 152 3.79 -15.14 19.40
CA ASN A 152 3.13 -14.13 20.22
C ASN A 152 1.74 -14.62 20.67
N PRO A 153 1.67 -15.50 21.68
CA PRO A 153 0.41 -16.06 22.16
C PRO A 153 -0.53 -15.03 22.83
N ASN A 154 -0.04 -13.83 23.13
CA ASN A 154 -0.80 -12.78 23.81
C ASN A 154 -1.46 -11.79 22.83
N ALA A 155 -1.04 -11.78 21.56
CA ALA A 155 -1.62 -10.89 20.56
C ALA A 155 -3.09 -11.23 20.30
N LYS A 156 -3.93 -10.20 20.22
CA LYS A 156 -5.31 -10.37 19.72
C LYS A 156 -5.26 -10.60 18.22
N ILE A 157 -6.03 -11.57 17.73
CA ILE A 157 -6.10 -11.86 16.30
C ILE A 157 -7.40 -11.28 15.73
N ILE A 158 -7.27 -10.55 14.63
CA ILE A 158 -8.37 -10.09 13.80
C ILE A 158 -8.25 -10.78 12.44
N GLU A 159 -9.28 -11.51 12.05
CA GLU A 159 -9.36 -12.10 10.71
C GLU A 159 -10.00 -11.11 9.74
N ALA A 160 -9.47 -10.97 8.54
CA ALA A 160 -9.98 -10.00 7.58
C ALA A 160 -9.85 -10.44 6.11
N ASN A 161 -10.81 -9.98 5.33
CA ASN A 161 -10.79 -9.97 3.87
C ASN A 161 -10.23 -8.65 3.35
N SER A 162 -9.87 -8.64 2.07
CA SER A 162 -9.50 -7.42 1.34
C SER A 162 -10.16 -7.40 -0.04
N PRO A 163 -11.50 -7.32 -0.12
CA PRO A 163 -12.21 -7.41 -1.38
C PRO A 163 -11.82 -6.27 -2.33
N VAL A 164 -11.52 -6.61 -3.58
CA VAL A 164 -11.27 -5.62 -4.64
C VAL A 164 -12.59 -5.06 -5.20
N THR A 165 -12.59 -3.74 -5.39
CA THR A 165 -13.69 -2.95 -5.93
C THR A 165 -13.18 -2.11 -7.11
N VAL A 166 -14.07 -1.84 -8.06
CA VAL A 166 -13.80 -1.05 -9.27
C VAL A 166 -14.92 -0.04 -9.41
N ASP A 167 -14.59 1.21 -9.67
CA ASP A 167 -15.54 2.32 -9.75
C ASP A 167 -16.52 2.20 -10.93
N LYS A 168 -16.01 1.84 -12.11
CA LYS A 168 -16.78 1.73 -13.36
C LYS A 168 -16.54 0.37 -14.04
N PRO A 169 -17.06 -0.73 -13.46
CA PRO A 169 -16.75 -2.08 -13.90
C PRO A 169 -17.12 -2.35 -15.37
N GLU A 170 -18.10 -1.64 -15.91
CA GLU A 170 -18.53 -1.70 -17.31
C GLU A 170 -17.44 -1.34 -18.33
N ILE A 171 -16.44 -0.54 -17.92
CA ILE A 171 -15.31 -0.16 -18.80
C ILE A 171 -14.41 -1.36 -19.09
N ILE A 172 -14.31 -2.32 -18.16
CA ILE A 172 -13.36 -3.44 -18.25
C ILE A 172 -14.03 -4.81 -18.44
N LYS A 173 -15.34 -4.91 -18.15
CA LYS A 173 -16.06 -6.18 -18.21
C LYS A 173 -16.02 -6.81 -19.60
N ASN A 174 -15.50 -8.04 -19.70
CA ASN A 174 -15.31 -8.78 -20.95
C ASN A 174 -14.46 -8.04 -22.01
N LYS A 175 -13.60 -7.11 -21.61
CA LYS A 175 -12.74 -6.32 -22.50
C LYS A 175 -11.29 -6.81 -22.49
N ASN A 176 -10.51 -6.41 -23.50
CA ASN A 176 -9.05 -6.59 -23.48
C ASN A 176 -8.44 -5.45 -22.69
N VAL A 177 -7.74 -5.75 -21.60
CA VAL A 177 -7.26 -4.72 -20.67
C VAL A 177 -5.76 -4.81 -20.44
N LEU A 178 -5.13 -3.64 -20.34
CA LEU A 178 -3.79 -3.49 -19.77
C LEU A 178 -3.94 -3.36 -18.26
N VAL A 179 -3.24 -4.20 -17.49
CA VAL A 179 -3.22 -4.09 -16.02
C VAL A 179 -1.92 -3.42 -15.59
N VAL A 180 -2.03 -2.34 -14.83
CA VAL A 180 -0.91 -1.62 -14.20
C VAL A 180 -1.00 -1.84 -12.70
N GLU A 181 0.08 -2.25 -12.05
CA GLU A 181 0.12 -2.51 -10.60
C GLU A 181 1.29 -1.77 -9.94
N ASP A 182 1.25 -1.72 -8.61
CA ASP A 182 2.34 -1.31 -7.74
C ASP A 182 3.68 -1.98 -8.16
N GLY A 183 4.65 -1.13 -8.52
CA GLY A 183 5.97 -1.54 -9.00
C GLY A 183 6.80 -2.28 -7.93
N PRO A 184 7.04 -1.67 -6.75
CA PRO A 184 7.73 -2.32 -5.62
C PRO A 184 7.19 -3.71 -5.26
N THR A 185 5.86 -3.86 -5.18
CA THR A 185 5.23 -5.15 -4.85
C THR A 185 5.58 -6.25 -5.86
N LEU A 186 5.60 -5.90 -7.15
CA LEU A 186 5.90 -6.84 -8.24
C LEU A 186 7.41 -7.11 -8.42
N THR A 187 8.26 -6.16 -8.05
CA THR A 187 9.70 -6.23 -8.34
C THR A 187 10.47 -6.77 -7.15
N HIS A 188 10.58 -6.01 -6.07
CA HIS A 188 11.32 -6.41 -4.87
C HIS A 188 10.47 -7.20 -3.88
N GLY A 189 9.15 -7.20 -4.06
CA GLY A 189 8.21 -8.01 -3.28
C GLY A 189 7.90 -9.39 -3.88
N ASP A 190 8.53 -9.76 -5.01
CA ASP A 190 8.41 -11.07 -5.68
C ASP A 190 6.96 -11.53 -5.99
N MET A 191 6.00 -10.60 -6.08
CA MET A 191 4.63 -10.96 -6.46
C MET A 191 4.49 -11.05 -7.98
N GLU A 192 3.76 -12.07 -8.45
CA GLU A 192 3.41 -12.22 -9.87
C GLU A 192 2.21 -11.37 -10.28
N TYR A 193 1.34 -11.02 -9.33
CA TYR A 193 0.11 -10.28 -9.57
C TYR A 193 -0.36 -9.49 -8.35
N GLY A 194 -1.20 -8.47 -8.61
CA GLY A 194 -1.76 -7.56 -7.60
C GLY A 194 -3.28 -7.42 -7.70
N ALA A 195 -3.78 -6.29 -7.17
CA ALA A 195 -5.21 -6.03 -7.06
C ALA A 195 -5.90 -5.81 -8.42
N GLY A 196 -5.21 -5.13 -9.35
CA GLY A 196 -5.64 -4.93 -10.73
C GLY A 196 -5.88 -6.25 -11.48
N PHE A 197 -5.01 -7.23 -11.31
CA PHE A 197 -5.13 -8.55 -11.92
C PHE A 197 -6.34 -9.31 -11.36
N ILE A 198 -6.52 -9.31 -10.05
CA ILE A 198 -7.67 -9.94 -9.38
C ILE A 198 -8.97 -9.28 -9.86
N ALA A 199 -9.00 -7.95 -9.97
CA ALA A 199 -10.15 -7.22 -10.48
C ALA A 199 -10.46 -7.56 -11.95
N ALA A 200 -9.44 -7.61 -12.81
CA ALA A 200 -9.60 -7.98 -14.22
C ALA A 200 -10.22 -9.39 -14.35
N GLN A 201 -9.74 -10.37 -13.57
CA GLN A 201 -10.33 -11.71 -13.53
C GLN A 201 -11.78 -11.71 -13.06
N LYS A 202 -12.09 -11.00 -11.97
CA LYS A 202 -13.45 -10.88 -11.41
C LYS A 202 -14.47 -10.37 -12.44
N PHE A 203 -14.05 -9.51 -13.38
CA PHE A 203 -14.90 -8.96 -14.44
C PHE A 203 -14.73 -9.65 -15.80
N ASN A 204 -14.11 -10.84 -15.84
CA ASN A 204 -13.85 -11.61 -17.07
C ASN A 204 -13.10 -10.80 -18.15
N ALA A 205 -12.26 -9.86 -17.74
CA ALA A 205 -11.42 -9.09 -18.65
C ALA A 205 -10.23 -9.94 -19.12
N LYS A 206 -9.89 -9.84 -20.40
CA LYS A 206 -8.72 -10.50 -20.96
C LYS A 206 -7.50 -9.60 -20.81
N ILE A 207 -6.56 -10.02 -19.98
CA ILE A 207 -5.33 -9.28 -19.72
C ILE A 207 -4.39 -9.43 -20.92
N ILE A 208 -3.93 -8.31 -21.49
CA ILE A 208 -2.98 -8.30 -22.60
C ILE A 208 -1.53 -8.28 -22.09
N ASP A 209 -0.60 -8.83 -22.90
CA ASP A 209 0.83 -8.80 -22.59
C ASP A 209 1.39 -7.37 -22.82
N PRO A 210 1.89 -6.70 -21.77
CA PRO A 210 2.45 -5.35 -21.85
C PRO A 210 3.87 -5.30 -22.45
N ARG A 211 4.62 -6.41 -22.45
CA ARG A 211 6.07 -6.43 -22.75
C ARG A 211 6.36 -5.94 -24.16
N LYS A 212 5.48 -6.24 -25.12
CA LYS A 212 5.63 -5.81 -26.52
C LYS A 212 5.54 -4.29 -26.73
N TYR A 213 4.99 -3.56 -25.74
CA TYR A 213 4.84 -2.11 -25.78
C TYR A 213 5.85 -1.37 -24.90
N ALA A 214 6.58 -2.09 -24.05
CA ALA A 214 7.51 -1.54 -23.10
C ALA A 214 8.65 -0.76 -23.77
N VAL A 215 8.94 0.43 -23.27
CA VAL A 215 10.04 1.29 -23.75
C VAL A 215 11.03 1.59 -22.63
N GLY A 216 12.27 1.94 -23.02
CA GLY A 216 13.26 2.48 -22.10
C GLY A 216 13.56 1.58 -20.89
N SER A 217 13.47 2.13 -19.67
CA SER A 217 13.70 1.37 -18.45
C SER A 217 12.63 0.34 -18.16
N ILE A 218 11.39 0.52 -18.62
CA ILE A 218 10.32 -0.48 -18.44
C ILE A 218 10.69 -1.80 -19.12
N LYS A 219 11.27 -1.71 -20.33
CA LYS A 219 11.77 -2.91 -21.04
C LYS A 219 12.87 -3.60 -20.23
N LYS A 220 13.81 -2.84 -19.65
CA LYS A 220 14.86 -3.36 -18.79
C LYS A 220 14.31 -4.00 -17.50
N THR A 221 13.20 -3.48 -16.96
CA THR A 221 12.51 -4.08 -15.82
C THR A 221 12.04 -5.49 -16.17
N TYR A 222 11.41 -5.70 -17.33
CA TYR A 222 11.03 -7.06 -17.77
C TYR A 222 12.21 -7.99 -18.04
N GLU A 223 13.34 -7.45 -18.51
CA GLU A 223 14.57 -8.24 -18.68
C GLU A 223 15.16 -8.68 -17.34
N LYS A 224 15.05 -7.84 -16.30
CA LYS A 224 15.56 -8.13 -14.96
C LYS A 224 14.62 -9.02 -14.14
N TYR A 225 13.32 -8.79 -14.23
CA TYR A 225 12.27 -9.48 -13.47
C TYR A 225 11.46 -10.37 -14.40
N SER A 226 12.03 -11.53 -14.75
CA SER A 226 11.48 -12.42 -15.78
C SER A 226 10.16 -13.10 -15.39
N HIS A 227 9.77 -13.08 -14.12
CA HIS A 227 8.47 -13.56 -13.66
C HIS A 227 7.31 -12.65 -14.09
N LEU A 228 7.60 -11.40 -14.49
CA LEU A 228 6.57 -10.45 -14.92
C LEU A 228 6.20 -10.66 -16.38
N GLU A 229 5.00 -11.22 -16.62
CA GLU A 229 4.52 -11.49 -17.97
C GLU A 229 3.26 -10.71 -18.38
N LYS A 230 2.29 -10.61 -17.47
CA LYS A 230 0.92 -10.16 -17.81
C LYS A 230 0.58 -8.78 -17.25
N ILE A 231 1.53 -8.14 -16.57
CA ILE A 231 1.27 -6.93 -15.78
C ILE A 231 2.36 -5.89 -16.02
N LEU A 232 1.95 -4.62 -16.06
CA LEU A 232 2.82 -3.47 -16.16
C LEU A 232 3.16 -2.93 -14.76
N PRO A 233 4.42 -3.07 -14.28
CA PRO A 233 4.81 -2.44 -13.02
C PRO A 233 4.83 -0.92 -13.19
N ALA A 234 4.22 -0.20 -12.25
CA ALA A 234 4.16 1.26 -12.20
C ALA A 234 5.51 1.85 -11.76
N MET A 235 6.52 1.78 -12.64
CA MET A 235 7.84 2.36 -12.38
C MET A 235 7.80 3.89 -12.52
N GLY A 236 8.31 4.61 -11.53
CA GLY A 236 8.18 6.08 -11.50
C GLY A 236 9.13 6.82 -10.59
N TYR A 237 10.38 6.37 -10.44
CA TYR A 237 11.41 7.02 -9.61
C TYR A 237 11.90 8.37 -10.17
N GLY A 238 11.40 8.80 -11.33
CA GLY A 238 11.72 10.11 -11.89
C GLY A 238 11.00 10.40 -13.21
N LYS A 239 11.10 11.65 -13.67
CA LYS A 239 10.37 12.17 -14.84
C LYS A 239 10.53 11.30 -16.10
N LYS A 240 11.72 10.73 -16.32
CA LYS A 240 11.98 9.83 -17.45
C LYS A 240 11.15 8.55 -17.36
N GLN A 241 11.15 7.89 -16.20
CA GLN A 241 10.39 6.65 -16.00
C GLN A 241 8.89 6.88 -16.10
N ILE A 242 8.40 7.99 -15.54
CA ILE A 242 7.00 8.43 -15.68
C ILE A 242 6.62 8.55 -17.16
N LYS A 243 7.46 9.20 -17.98
CA LYS A 243 7.19 9.34 -19.42
C LYS A 243 7.26 8.02 -20.17
N GLU A 244 8.17 7.13 -19.79
CA GLU A 244 8.28 5.79 -20.37
C GLU A 244 7.08 4.90 -20.00
N LEU A 245 6.57 5.02 -18.77
CA LEU A 245 5.33 4.37 -18.31
C LEU A 245 4.12 4.87 -19.10
N GLU A 246 3.95 6.20 -19.22
CA GLU A 246 2.89 6.81 -20.04
C GLU A 246 2.95 6.33 -21.50
N THR A 247 4.14 6.33 -22.09
CA THR A 247 4.35 5.89 -23.47
C THR A 247 3.99 4.42 -23.64
N THR A 248 4.36 3.57 -22.68
CA THR A 248 4.06 2.14 -22.69
C THR A 248 2.54 1.91 -22.64
N ILE A 249 1.84 2.59 -21.73
CA ILE A 249 0.38 2.52 -21.60
C ILE A 249 -0.31 3.00 -22.88
N ASN A 250 0.12 4.13 -23.42
CA ASN A 250 -0.50 4.74 -24.59
C ASN A 250 -0.25 3.94 -25.88
N LYS A 251 0.85 3.17 -25.97
CA LYS A 251 1.11 2.23 -27.07
C LYS A 251 0.34 0.92 -27.00
N ALA A 252 -0.09 0.52 -25.81
CA ALA A 252 -0.74 -0.77 -25.62
C ALA A 252 -2.08 -0.87 -26.37
N GLU A 253 -2.23 -1.84 -27.28
CA GLU A 253 -3.50 -2.17 -27.94
C GLU A 253 -4.40 -2.89 -26.94
N CYS A 254 -5.24 -2.12 -26.26
CA CYS A 254 -6.24 -2.57 -25.29
C CYS A 254 -7.46 -1.65 -25.35
N ASP A 255 -8.59 -2.16 -24.89
CA ASP A 255 -9.85 -1.42 -24.82
C ASP A 255 -9.86 -0.47 -23.61
N ALA A 256 -9.21 -0.85 -22.51
CA ALA A 256 -9.12 -0.08 -21.29
C ALA A 256 -7.89 -0.41 -20.44
N VAL A 257 -7.57 0.45 -19.48
CA VAL A 257 -6.48 0.28 -18.51
C VAL A 257 -7.05 0.05 -17.11
N VAL A 258 -6.59 -0.98 -16.41
CA VAL A 258 -6.90 -1.25 -15.02
C VAL A 258 -5.74 -0.74 -14.17
N ILE A 259 -5.98 0.27 -13.34
CA ILE A 259 -4.98 0.84 -12.43
C ILE A 259 -5.16 0.19 -11.05
N GLY A 260 -4.25 -0.72 -10.71
CA GLY A 260 -4.17 -1.42 -9.43
C GLY A 260 -3.26 -0.76 -8.40
N THR A 261 -2.68 0.40 -8.70
CA THR A 261 -1.83 1.16 -7.77
C THR A 261 -2.66 1.86 -6.69
N PRO A 262 -2.10 2.05 -5.47
CA PRO A 262 -2.70 2.90 -4.46
C PRO A 262 -2.90 4.34 -4.94
N ILE A 263 -1.98 4.92 -5.72
CA ILE A 263 -2.18 6.25 -6.32
C ILE A 263 -3.18 6.27 -7.46
N ASP A 264 -3.74 7.46 -7.69
CA ASP A 264 -4.42 7.77 -8.94
C ASP A 264 -3.41 8.12 -10.04
N LEU A 265 -2.93 7.11 -10.78
CA LEU A 265 -2.04 7.33 -11.94
C LEU A 265 -2.62 8.30 -12.97
N GLY A 266 -3.94 8.47 -13.06
CA GLY A 266 -4.58 9.42 -13.96
C GLY A 266 -4.26 10.89 -13.65
N ARG A 267 -3.78 11.18 -12.43
CA ARG A 267 -3.29 12.53 -12.03
C ARG A 267 -1.85 12.78 -12.44
N VAL A 268 -1.06 11.72 -12.58
CA VAL A 268 0.37 11.79 -12.87
C VAL A 268 0.67 11.56 -14.35
N LEU A 269 -0.15 10.76 -15.04
CA LEU A 269 0.03 10.34 -16.42
C LEU A 269 -1.11 10.82 -17.32
N SER A 270 -0.76 11.23 -18.55
CA SER A 270 -1.76 11.48 -19.59
C SER A 270 -2.13 10.18 -20.31
N ILE A 271 -3.09 9.44 -19.74
CA ILE A 271 -3.59 8.17 -20.29
C ILE A 271 -4.64 8.46 -21.36
N ASN A 272 -4.38 8.05 -22.61
CA ASN A 272 -5.26 8.31 -23.76
C ASN A 272 -6.37 7.26 -23.97
N LYS A 273 -6.62 6.42 -22.96
CA LYS A 273 -7.59 5.32 -22.99
C LYS A 273 -8.55 5.40 -21.81
N PRO A 274 -9.76 4.82 -21.92
CA PRO A 274 -10.60 4.56 -20.77
C PRO A 274 -9.81 3.80 -19.71
N HIS A 275 -9.93 4.22 -18.46
CA HIS A 275 -9.26 3.56 -17.35
C HIS A 275 -10.16 3.53 -16.13
N VAL A 276 -9.91 2.54 -15.27
CA VAL A 276 -10.59 2.36 -13.99
C VAL A 276 -9.55 2.23 -12.89
N ARG A 277 -9.91 2.65 -11.68
CA ARG A 277 -9.05 2.48 -10.50
C ARG A 277 -9.61 1.35 -9.64
N VAL A 278 -8.73 0.41 -9.31
CA VAL A 278 -9.04 -0.65 -8.36
C VAL A 278 -8.75 -0.14 -6.97
N LYS A 279 -9.71 -0.34 -6.08
CA LYS A 279 -9.57 -0.06 -4.65
C LYS A 279 -9.80 -1.33 -3.86
N TYR A 280 -9.19 -1.41 -2.69
CA TYR A 280 -9.44 -2.45 -1.72
C TYR A 280 -9.60 -1.81 -0.35
N GLU A 281 -10.47 -2.36 0.46
CA GLU A 281 -10.66 -1.95 1.85
C GLU A 281 -10.66 -3.18 2.75
N LEU A 282 -10.14 -3.00 3.97
CA LEU A 282 -10.13 -4.05 4.99
C LEU A 282 -11.56 -4.36 5.44
N GLU A 283 -11.96 -5.62 5.31
CA GLU A 283 -13.24 -6.14 5.77
C GLU A 283 -13.02 -7.20 6.85
N GLU A 284 -13.18 -6.83 8.11
CA GLU A 284 -12.94 -7.74 9.23
C GLU A 284 -14.05 -8.78 9.37
N ARG A 285 -13.67 -9.99 9.76
CA ARG A 285 -14.54 -11.12 10.00
C ARG A 285 -14.82 -11.24 11.49
N GLY A 286 -16.06 -10.95 11.88
CA GLY A 286 -16.51 -11.15 13.25
C GLY A 286 -15.90 -10.14 14.24
N LYS A 287 -15.66 -10.59 15.47
CA LYS A 287 -15.25 -9.76 16.61
C LYS A 287 -14.15 -10.49 17.41
N PRO A 288 -13.22 -9.76 18.05
CA PRO A 288 -13.10 -8.31 18.08
C PRO A 288 -12.63 -7.75 16.73
N ASP A 289 -13.08 -6.54 16.39
CA ASP A 289 -12.59 -5.78 15.22
C ASP A 289 -11.78 -4.55 15.65
N LEU A 290 -11.32 -3.76 14.67
CA LEU A 290 -10.56 -2.53 14.90
C LEU A 290 -11.35 -1.51 15.71
N GLU A 291 -12.68 -1.43 15.55
CA GLU A 291 -13.48 -0.51 16.37
C GLU A 291 -13.43 -0.91 17.85
N ASP A 292 -13.58 -2.20 18.17
CA ASP A 292 -13.48 -2.66 19.56
C ASP A 292 -12.08 -2.45 20.14
N VAL A 293 -11.05 -2.74 19.35
CA VAL A 293 -9.65 -2.55 19.74
C VAL A 293 -9.36 -1.07 20.01
N LEU A 294 -9.70 -0.19 19.07
CA LEU A 294 -9.42 1.24 19.17
C LEU A 294 -10.26 1.89 20.27
N LYS A 295 -11.52 1.50 20.45
CA LYS A 295 -12.33 1.96 21.59
C LYS A 295 -11.72 1.57 22.93
N GLY A 296 -11.20 0.34 23.04
CA GLY A 296 -10.49 -0.12 24.22
C GLY A 296 -9.18 0.63 24.47
N PHE A 297 -8.47 0.98 23.40
CA PHE A 297 -7.25 1.79 23.45
C PHE A 297 -7.55 3.23 23.90
N LEU A 298 -8.47 3.93 23.24
CA LEU A 298 -8.83 5.31 23.56
C LEU A 298 -9.29 5.43 25.01
N LYS A 299 -10.14 4.51 25.50
CA LYS A 299 -10.58 4.49 26.90
C LYS A 299 -9.41 4.39 27.91
N LYS A 300 -8.29 3.75 27.55
CA LYS A 300 -7.11 3.66 28.43
C LYS A 300 -6.28 4.93 28.42
N MET A 301 -6.27 5.67 27.31
CA MET A 301 -5.45 6.88 27.13
C MET A 301 -6.09 8.12 27.76
N GLY A 302 -7.41 8.10 28.01
CA GLY A 302 -8.15 9.21 28.63
C GLY A 302 -8.87 10.05 27.59
#